data_AF-A0AAN0W4N8-F1
#
_entry.id   AF-A0AAN0W4N8-F1
#
_cell.length_a   1.000
_cell.length_b   1.000
_cell.length_c   1.000
_cell.angle_alpha   90.00
_cell.angle_beta   90.00
_cell.angle_gamma   90.00
#
_symmetry.space_group_name_H-M   'P 1'
#
loop_
_entity.id
_entity.type
_entity.pdbx_description
1 polymer ?
#
loop_
_entity_poly.entity_id
_entity_poly.type
_entity_poly.pdbx_seq_one_letter_code
_entity_poly.pdbx_strand_id
1 'polypeptide(L)'
;MHPESIHCGCYVSIIPELYINEPVGGIVITNKALNIHYNLETDTLCDRSDIAQLNIEFQNGGLKILEVLEVNALHNYTHIVKDTYGFIHAVQIKDGDWTSNFL
;
A
#
# COMPACT_ATOMS: atom_id res chain seq x y z
N MET A 1 10.55 -19.08 11.97
CA MET A 1 10.01 -17.77 11.59
C MET A 1 9.22 -17.98 10.32
N HIS A 2 7.96 -17.55 10.28
CA HIS A 2 7.27 -17.43 8.99
C HIS A 2 7.84 -16.19 8.32
N PRO A 3 8.21 -16.23 7.03
CA PRO A 3 8.66 -15.04 6.33
C PRO A 3 7.54 -13.99 6.33
N GLU A 4 7.91 -12.71 6.47
CA GLU A 4 6.97 -11.61 6.28
C GLU A 4 6.33 -11.70 4.89
N SER A 5 5.04 -11.37 4.80
CA SER A 5 4.30 -11.38 3.54
C SER A 5 3.32 -10.20 3.47
N ILE A 6 2.85 -9.90 2.26
CA ILE A 6 1.83 -8.87 2.02
C ILE A 6 0.46 -9.51 2.17
N HIS A 7 -0.31 -9.07 3.17
CA HIS A 7 -1.59 -9.66 3.52
C HIS A 7 -2.80 -8.95 2.89
N CYS A 8 -2.68 -7.65 2.64
CA CYS A 8 -3.67 -6.87 1.91
C CYS A 8 -3.03 -5.64 1.30
N GLY A 9 -3.73 -5.03 0.35
CA GLY A 9 -3.28 -3.83 -0.33
C GLY A 9 -4.44 -3.06 -0.95
N CYS A 10 -4.17 -1.81 -1.31
CA CYS A 10 -5.03 -1.03 -2.19
C CYS A 10 -4.16 -0.19 -3.12
N TYR A 11 -4.73 0.19 -4.26
CA TYR A 11 -4.10 1.13 -5.16
C TYR A 11 -4.04 2.52 -4.51
N VAL A 12 -2.98 3.26 -4.85
CA VAL A 12 -2.73 4.59 -4.33
C VAL A 12 -2.46 5.55 -5.47
N SER A 13 -3.21 6.64 -5.50
CA SER A 13 -2.90 7.81 -6.31
C SER A 13 -2.13 8.85 -5.50
N ILE A 14 -1.20 9.56 -6.15
CA ILE A 14 -0.56 10.73 -5.56
C ILE A 14 -1.42 11.94 -5.91
N ILE A 15 -1.88 12.67 -4.89
CA ILE A 15 -2.61 13.93 -5.06
C ILE A 15 -1.58 15.00 -5.43
N PRO A 16 -1.69 15.63 -6.62
CA PRO A 16 -0.82 16.75 -6.97
C PRO A 16 -1.07 17.95 -6.04
N GLU A 17 -0.04 18.74 -5.78
CA GLU A 17 -0.10 19.89 -4.85
C GLU A 17 -1.26 20.86 -5.17
N LEU A 18 -1.57 21.03 -6.45
CA LEU A 18 -2.67 21.90 -6.91
C LEU A 18 -4.06 21.44 -6.43
N TYR A 19 -4.23 20.16 -6.10
CA TYR A 19 -5.51 19.54 -5.76
C TYR A 19 -5.63 19.13 -4.28
N ILE A 20 -4.66 19.47 -3.42
CA ILE A 20 -4.64 19.03 -2.00
C ILE A 20 -5.81 19.56 -1.16
N ASN A 21 -6.43 20.66 -1.60
CA ASN A 21 -7.57 21.27 -0.93
C ASN A 21 -8.91 20.77 -1.46
N GLU A 22 -8.91 19.95 -2.50
CA GLU A 22 -10.12 19.36 -3.04
C GLU A 22 -10.54 18.14 -2.20
N PRO A 23 -11.84 17.91 -2.01
CA PRO A 23 -12.31 16.71 -1.33
C PRO A 23 -11.96 15.48 -2.17
N VAL A 24 -11.25 14.53 -1.58
CA VAL A 24 -10.97 13.23 -2.18
C VAL A 24 -11.83 12.16 -1.51
N GLY A 25 -12.28 11.19 -2.29
CA GLY A 25 -13.19 10.12 -1.85
C GLY A 25 -12.54 9.01 -1.02
N GLY A 26 -11.34 9.23 -0.46
CA GLY A 26 -10.53 8.20 0.18
C GLY A 26 -9.82 8.66 1.44
N ILE A 27 -8.97 7.78 1.97
CA ILE A 27 -8.12 8.10 3.12
C ILE A 27 -6.84 8.75 2.59
N VAL A 28 -6.53 9.95 3.08
CA VAL A 28 -5.29 10.64 2.73
C VAL A 28 -4.22 10.35 3.76
N ILE A 29 -3.10 9.80 3.31
CA ILE A 29 -1.86 9.69 4.08
C ILE A 29 -0.88 10.75 3.58
N THR A 30 -0.31 11.53 4.50
CA THR A 30 0.63 12.59 4.15
C THR A 30 2.04 12.28 4.65
N ASN A 31 2.97 12.17 3.70
CA ASN A 31 4.40 12.23 3.99
C ASN A 31 4.82 13.68 4.18
N LYS A 32 4.90 14.13 5.42
CA LYS A 32 5.25 15.54 5.72
C LYS A 32 6.67 15.90 5.33
N ALA A 33 7.61 14.95 5.37
CA ALA A 33 9.01 15.21 5.05
C ALA A 33 9.21 15.48 3.56
N LEU A 34 8.45 14.79 2.70
CA LEU A 34 8.53 14.91 1.25
C LEU A 34 7.41 15.76 0.64
N ASN A 35 6.46 16.23 1.45
CA ASN A 35 5.25 16.93 1.01
C ASN A 35 4.44 16.13 -0.03
N ILE A 36 4.31 14.81 0.19
CA ILE A 36 3.55 13.91 -0.69
C ILE A 36 2.23 13.55 -0.02
N HIS A 37 1.15 13.59 -0.79
CA HIS A 37 -0.20 13.22 -0.35
C HIS A 37 -0.65 11.97 -1.12
N TYR A 38 -0.77 10.86 -0.41
CA TYR A 38 -1.26 9.60 -0.94
C TYR A 38 -2.75 9.49 -0.70
N ASN A 39 -3.53 9.34 -1.76
CA ASN A 39 -4.94 8.99 -1.68
C ASN A 39 -5.07 7.46 -1.78
N LEU A 40 -5.55 6.85 -0.70
CA LEU A 40 -5.86 5.43 -0.68
C LEU A 40 -7.22 5.26 -1.33
N GLU A 41 -7.24 4.64 -2.50
CA GLU A 41 -8.46 4.37 -3.24
C GLU A 41 -9.15 3.16 -2.61
N THR A 42 -9.92 3.39 -1.55
CA THR A 42 -10.54 2.32 -0.75
C THR A 42 -11.59 1.51 -1.52
N ASP A 43 -12.03 2.02 -2.68
CA ASP A 43 -12.91 1.32 -3.62
C ASP A 43 -12.16 0.42 -4.61
N THR A 44 -10.82 0.50 -4.67
CA THR A 44 -9.94 -0.31 -5.51
C THR A 44 -8.97 -1.12 -4.64
N LEU A 45 -9.55 -1.98 -3.81
CA LEU A 45 -8.78 -2.96 -3.02
C LEU A 45 -8.09 -3.97 -3.95
N CYS A 46 -6.85 -4.33 -3.62
CA CYS A 46 -6.12 -5.38 -4.31
C CYS A 46 -6.83 -6.72 -4.11
N ASP A 47 -7.11 -7.42 -5.19
CA ASP A 47 -7.70 -8.75 -5.13
C ASP A 47 -6.64 -9.83 -4.85
N ARG A 48 -7.06 -11.10 -4.81
CA ARG A 48 -6.14 -12.21 -4.53
C ARG A 48 -4.98 -12.30 -5.53
N SER A 49 -5.22 -11.98 -6.79
CA SER A 49 -4.19 -12.05 -7.84
C SER A 49 -3.20 -10.90 -7.72
N ASP A 50 -3.67 -9.69 -7.40
CA ASP A 50 -2.82 -8.54 -7.08
C ASP A 50 -1.90 -8.87 -5.89
N ILE A 51 -2.46 -9.40 -4.80
CA ILE A 51 -1.70 -9.77 -3.60
C ILE A 51 -0.68 -10.89 -3.89
N ALA A 52 -1.04 -11.88 -4.72
CA ALA A 52 -0.11 -12.93 -5.12
C ALA A 52 1.11 -12.35 -5.87
N GLN A 53 0.85 -11.46 -6.83
CA GLN A 53 1.90 -10.81 -7.61
C GLN A 53 2.79 -9.92 -6.72
N LEU A 54 2.19 -9.11 -5.86
CA LEU A 54 2.92 -8.27 -4.91
C LEU A 54 3.81 -9.10 -3.98
N ASN A 55 3.35 -10.25 -3.51
CA ASN A 55 4.17 -11.15 -2.70
C ASN A 55 5.36 -11.72 -3.49
N ILE A 56 5.17 -12.11 -4.76
CA ILE A 56 6.28 -12.58 -5.61
C ILE A 56 7.33 -11.48 -5.74
N GLU A 57 6.92 -10.25 -6.02
CA GLU A 57 7.84 -9.12 -6.12
C GLU A 57 8.51 -8.78 -4.80
N PHE A 58 7.78 -8.86 -3.68
CA PHE A 58 8.34 -8.62 -2.35
C PHE A 58 9.46 -9.61 -2.01
N GLN A 59 9.22 -10.91 -2.21
CA GLN A 59 10.21 -11.96 -1.92
C GLN A 59 11.43 -11.89 -2.86
N ASN A 60 11.24 -11.40 -4.09
CA ASN A 60 12.33 -11.22 -5.05
C ASN A 60 13.07 -9.88 -4.90
N GLY A 61 12.66 -9.01 -3.97
CA GLY A 61 13.22 -7.67 -3.80
C GLY A 61 12.89 -6.70 -4.94
N GLY A 62 11.83 -6.98 -5.71
CA GLY A 62 11.37 -6.14 -6.82
C GLY A 62 10.55 -4.91 -6.38
N LEU A 63 9.99 -4.92 -5.17
CA LEU A 63 9.24 -3.79 -4.65
C LEU A 63 10.17 -2.69 -4.12
N LYS A 64 9.90 -1.45 -4.52
CA LYS A 64 10.53 -0.27 -3.92
C LYS A 64 9.67 0.25 -2.77
N ILE A 65 10.18 0.20 -1.55
CA ILE A 65 9.54 0.86 -0.40
C ILE A 65 9.69 2.38 -0.57
N LEU A 66 8.57 3.08 -0.69
CA LEU A 66 8.53 4.54 -0.74
C LEU A 66 8.40 5.13 0.66
N GLU A 67 7.61 4.48 1.51
CA GLU A 67 7.39 4.93 2.89
C GLU A 67 7.01 3.77 3.80
N VAL A 68 7.49 3.84 5.05
CA VAL A 68 7.02 3.01 6.15
C VAL A 68 6.02 3.86 6.95
N LEU A 69 4.80 3.37 7.06
CA LEU A 69 3.69 4.09 7.68
C LEU A 69 3.64 3.81 9.18
N GLU A 70 3.40 4.86 9.96
CA GLU A 70 2.97 4.67 11.34
C GLU A 70 1.55 4.08 11.33
N VAL A 71 1.41 2.89 11.93
CA VAL A 71 0.11 2.23 12.08
C VAL A 71 -0.82 3.15 12.87
N ASN A 72 -1.98 3.46 12.31
CA ASN A 72 -2.98 4.31 12.95
C ASN A 72 -4.38 3.71 12.79
N ALA A 73 -5.34 4.20 13.57
CA ALA A 73 -6.69 3.63 13.62
C ALA A 73 -7.50 3.78 12.31
N LEU A 74 -7.06 4.62 11.38
CA LEU A 74 -7.78 4.89 10.13
C LEU A 74 -7.44 3.86 9.05
N HIS A 75 -6.28 3.21 9.10
CA HIS A 75 -5.89 2.19 8.14
C HIS A 75 -4.98 1.10 8.72
N ASN A 76 -5.03 -0.09 8.12
CA ASN A 76 -4.20 -1.23 8.55
C ASN A 76 -2.91 -1.39 7.72
N TYR A 77 -2.65 -0.47 6.78
CA TYR A 77 -1.45 -0.49 5.95
C TYR A 77 -0.21 -0.07 6.73
N THR A 78 0.91 -0.72 6.44
CA THR A 78 2.20 -0.50 7.08
C THR A 78 3.22 0.12 6.15
N HIS A 79 3.02 0.04 4.82
CA HIS A 79 3.97 0.55 3.84
C HIS A 79 3.25 1.16 2.63
N ILE A 80 3.90 2.15 2.02
CA ILE A 80 3.66 2.53 0.63
C ILE A 80 4.78 1.94 -0.22
N VAL A 81 4.43 1.15 -1.22
CA VAL A 81 5.37 0.48 -2.12
C VAL A 81 5.08 0.84 -3.57
N LYS A 82 6.12 0.79 -4.40
CA LYS A 82 6.01 0.87 -5.86
C LYS A 82 6.44 -0.45 -6.47
N ASP A 83 5.58 -1.04 -7.29
CA ASP A 83 5.87 -2.28 -7.99
C ASP A 83 6.76 -2.05 -9.22
N THR A 84 7.20 -3.15 -9.84
CA THR A 84 8.06 -3.12 -11.02
C THR A 84 7.38 -2.56 -12.27
N TYR A 85 6.04 -2.56 -12.32
CA TYR A 85 5.24 -1.97 -13.40
C TYR A 85 5.00 -0.47 -13.22
N GLY A 86 5.33 0.04 -12.03
CA GLY A 86 5.25 1.45 -11.69
C GLY A 86 3.99 1.88 -10.97
N PHE A 87 3.10 0.95 -10.59
CA PHE A 87 1.95 1.25 -9.76
C PHE A 87 2.37 1.41 -8.30
N ILE A 88 1.62 2.23 -7.56
CA ILE A 88 1.85 2.51 -6.15
C ILE A 88 0.72 1.88 -5.34
N HIS A 89 1.10 1.19 -4.27
CA HIS A 89 0.18 0.46 -3.42
C HIS A 89 0.43 0.82 -1.96
N ALA A 90 -0.64 0.94 -1.19
CA ALA A 90 -0.57 0.85 0.26
C ALA A 90 -0.73 -0.62 0.63
N VAL A 91 0.19 -1.19 1.40
CA VAL A 91 0.20 -2.63 1.73
C VAL A 91 0.35 -2.87 3.23
N GLN A 92 -0.23 -3.97 3.71
CA GLN A 92 0.05 -4.51 5.04
C GLN A 92 1.08 -5.64 4.91
N ILE A 93 2.30 -5.36 5.36
CA ILE A 93 3.36 -6.36 5.56
C ILE A 93 3.33 -6.81 7.02
N LYS A 94 3.27 -8.13 7.26
CA LYS A 94 3.37 -8.74 8.59
C LYS A 94 3.80 -10.21 8.48
N ASP A 95 4.16 -10.81 9.60
CA ASP A 95 4.44 -12.24 9.70
C ASP A 95 3.19 -13.09 9.41
N GLY A 96 3.35 -14.15 8.61
CA GLY A 96 2.33 -15.17 8.42
C GLY A 96 2.07 -15.55 6.96
N ASP A 97 1.10 -16.45 6.78
CA ASP A 97 0.62 -16.85 5.46
C ASP A 97 -0.43 -15.84 4.97
N TRP A 98 -0.13 -15.13 3.90
CA TRP A 98 -1.01 -14.14 3.29
C TRP A 98 -2.32 -14.73 2.75
N THR A 99 -2.37 -16.04 2.46
CA THR A 99 -3.57 -16.70 1.94
C THR A 99 -4.68 -16.83 2.99
N SER A 100 -4.35 -16.71 4.28
CA SER A 100 -5.30 -16.75 5.39
C SER A 100 -6.42 -15.70 5.31
N ASN A 101 -6.21 -14.59 4.60
CA ASN A 101 -7.23 -13.56 4.39
C ASN A 101 -8.26 -13.93 3.30
N PHE A 102 -8.05 -15.04 2.58
CA PHE A 102 -8.87 -15.46 1.43
C PHE A 102 -9.47 -16.87 1.59
N LEU A 103 -9.29 -17.49 2.76
CA LEU A 103 -9.84 -18.80 3.14
C LEU A 103 -11.08 -18.62 4.03
#